data_AF-A0A810NNA7-F1
#
_entry.id   AF-A0A810NNA7-F1
#
_cell.length_a   1.000
_cell.length_b   1.000
_cell.length_c   1.000
_cell.angle_alpha   90.00
_cell.angle_beta   90.00
_cell.angle_gamma   90.00
#
_symmetry.space_group_name_H-M   'P 1'
#
loop_
_entity.id
_entity.type
_entity.pdbx_description
1 polymer ?
#
loop_
_entity_poly.entity_id
_entity_poly.type
_entity_poly.pdbx_seq_one_letter_code
_entity_poly.pdbx_strand_id
1 'polypeptide(L)'
;MCSEGKRVLGIGGAAVGGHHFKLISIHPHNTLPDVLRGVSATVAPDETGCGRFGAWVYAICSNPIGQHVVSADSVESSINNGVSVACPAGTKVHRVGAFINLGFEPWRHLHLNRVGLFGPGALSGVDVAAHEDQTGYADDWHVHAYAICAP
;
A
#
# COMPACT_ATOMS: atom_id res chain seq x y z
N MET A 1 7.46 -10.81 10.79
CA MET A 1 6.14 -11.31 11.21
C MET A 1 5.90 -10.96 12.67
N CYS A 2 4.64 -10.87 13.10
CA CYS A 2 4.24 -10.68 14.48
C CYS A 2 4.36 -11.98 15.27
N SER A 3 4.69 -11.87 16.57
CA SER A 3 4.69 -12.99 17.50
C SER A 3 3.29 -13.57 17.70
N GLU A 4 3.21 -14.76 18.27
CA GLU A 4 1.94 -15.46 18.48
C GLU A 4 0.94 -14.62 19.30
N GLY A 5 -0.32 -14.63 18.87
CA GLY A 5 -1.40 -13.86 19.48
C GLY A 5 -1.40 -12.36 19.16
N LYS A 6 -0.32 -11.82 18.58
CA LYS A 6 -0.26 -10.42 18.13
C LYS A 6 -0.75 -10.27 16.69
N ARG A 7 -1.33 -9.10 16.40
CA ARG A 7 -1.74 -8.68 15.06
C ARG A 7 -0.96 -7.45 14.63
N VAL A 8 -0.77 -7.29 13.33
CA VAL A 8 -0.15 -6.12 12.73
C VAL A 8 -1.04 -4.91 12.97
N LEU A 9 -0.46 -3.87 13.57
CA LEU A 9 -1.06 -2.55 13.74
C LEU A 9 -0.41 -1.53 12.81
N GLY A 10 0.89 -1.68 12.56
CA GLY A 10 1.73 -0.80 11.76
C GLY A 10 2.57 -1.61 10.78
N ILE A 11 2.91 -1.05 9.63
CA ILE A 11 3.90 -1.56 8.69
C ILE A 11 4.59 -0.36 8.03
N GLY A 12 5.82 -0.56 7.61
CA GLY A 12 6.58 0.43 6.85
C GLY A 12 7.73 -0.26 6.14
N GLY A 13 8.32 0.46 5.20
CA GLY A 13 9.41 -0.09 4.41
C GLY A 13 9.95 0.92 3.42
N ALA A 14 11.08 0.57 2.82
CA ALA A 14 11.77 1.37 1.83
C ALA A 14 12.46 0.45 0.82
N ALA A 15 12.56 0.94 -0.42
CA ALA A 15 13.51 0.39 -1.38
C ALA A 15 14.94 0.69 -0.88
N VAL A 16 15.83 -0.30 -0.99
CA VAL A 16 17.24 -0.19 -0.58
C VAL A 16 18.14 -0.74 -1.67
N GLY A 17 19.37 -0.21 -1.75
CA GLY A 17 20.39 -0.71 -2.68
C GLY A 17 20.29 -0.15 -4.10
N GLY A 18 20.75 1.09 -4.30
CA GLY A 18 20.87 1.72 -5.62
C GLY A 18 19.87 2.86 -5.86
N HIS A 19 20.11 3.60 -6.94
CA HIS A 19 19.19 4.61 -7.47
C HIS A 19 18.25 3.93 -8.48
N HIS A 20 17.12 4.56 -8.81
CA HIS A 20 16.20 4.07 -9.84
C HIS A 20 15.40 2.79 -9.49
N PHE A 21 15.13 2.61 -8.19
CA PHE A 21 14.24 1.57 -7.68
C PHE A 21 13.16 2.20 -6.81
N LYS A 22 11.95 1.67 -6.90
CA LYS A 22 10.77 2.18 -6.20
C LYS A 22 10.06 1.08 -5.43
N LEU A 23 9.52 1.47 -4.28
CA LEU A 23 8.59 0.63 -3.53
C LEU A 23 7.25 0.65 -4.27
N ILE A 24 6.87 -0.49 -4.84
CA ILE A 24 5.66 -0.65 -5.65
C ILE A 24 4.48 -1.05 -4.79
N SER A 25 4.72 -1.91 -3.80
CA SER A 25 3.67 -2.37 -2.90
C SER A 25 4.21 -2.53 -1.49
N ILE A 26 3.34 -2.23 -0.51
CA ILE A 26 3.55 -2.58 0.87
C ILE A 26 2.22 -2.93 1.52
N HIS A 27 2.01 -4.20 1.84
CA HIS A 27 0.72 -4.70 2.32
C HIS A 27 0.89 -5.80 3.37
N PRO A 28 -0.10 -5.99 4.27
CA PRO A 28 -0.11 -7.15 5.15
C PRO A 28 -0.18 -8.46 4.35
N HIS A 29 0.41 -9.50 4.93
CA HIS A 29 0.29 -10.86 4.43
C HIS A 29 -1.04 -11.43 4.89
N ASN A 30 -1.91 -11.76 3.94
CA ASN A 30 -3.33 -12.13 4.15
C ASN A 30 -4.15 -10.95 4.71
N THR A 31 -5.21 -10.56 3.99
CA THR A 31 -6.13 -9.48 4.40
C THR A 31 -7.25 -9.96 5.33
N LEU A 32 -7.29 -11.25 5.65
CA LEU A 32 -8.24 -11.80 6.61
C LEU A 32 -7.99 -11.20 8.01
N PRO A 33 -9.00 -10.58 8.65
CA PRO A 33 -8.83 -9.86 9.91
C PRO A 33 -8.17 -10.67 11.02
N ASP A 34 -8.37 -12.00 11.04
CA ASP A 34 -7.87 -12.90 12.08
C ASP A 34 -6.45 -13.42 11.89
N VAL A 35 -5.82 -13.15 10.73
CA VAL A 35 -4.51 -13.72 10.36
C VAL A 35 -3.50 -12.64 9.94
N LEU A 36 -3.78 -11.37 10.26
CA LEU A 36 -2.95 -10.21 9.93
C LEU A 36 -1.65 -10.21 10.75
N ARG A 37 -0.69 -11.09 10.40
CA ARG A 37 0.55 -11.34 11.15
C ARG A 37 1.83 -11.07 10.36
N GLY A 38 1.73 -10.96 9.04
CA GLY A 38 2.88 -10.75 8.17
C GLY A 38 2.74 -9.48 7.36
N VAL A 39 3.83 -9.11 6.70
CA VAL A 39 3.93 -7.95 5.84
C VAL A 39 4.79 -8.32 4.65
N SER A 40 4.37 -7.91 3.48
CA SER A 40 5.13 -8.05 2.23
C SER A 40 5.34 -6.68 1.61
N ALA A 41 6.50 -6.53 0.96
CA ALA A 41 6.86 -5.35 0.20
C ALA A 41 7.45 -5.79 -1.14
N THR A 42 7.08 -5.10 -2.21
CA THR A 42 7.65 -5.32 -3.54
C THR A 42 8.39 -4.08 -3.96
N VAL A 43 9.64 -4.26 -4.41
CA VAL A 43 10.48 -3.21 -4.99
C VAL A 43 10.76 -3.61 -6.43
N ALA A 44 10.67 -2.65 -7.34
CA ALA A 44 10.99 -2.85 -8.74
C ALA A 44 11.88 -1.71 -9.26
N PRO A 45 12.72 -1.97 -10.28
CA PRO A 45 13.40 -0.91 -11.02
C PRO A 45 12.41 -0.01 -11.78
N ASP A 46 12.79 1.24 -12.00
CA ASP A 46 12.19 2.08 -13.05
C ASP A 46 12.78 1.75 -14.45
N GLU A 47 12.51 2.57 -15.46
CA GLU A 47 13.01 2.45 -16.84
C GLU A 47 14.55 2.43 -16.94
N THR A 48 15.22 3.05 -15.97
CA THR A 48 16.67 3.23 -15.90
C THR A 48 17.34 2.36 -14.83
N GLY A 49 16.55 1.65 -14.03
CA GLY A 49 17.02 0.83 -12.92
C GLY A 49 17.98 -0.28 -13.36
N CYS A 50 19.18 -0.28 -12.78
CA CYS A 50 20.18 -1.33 -12.96
C CYS A 50 20.94 -1.57 -11.63
N GLY A 51 21.35 -2.82 -11.38
CA GLY A 51 22.10 -3.19 -10.18
C GLY A 51 21.32 -4.02 -9.15
N ARG A 52 21.90 -4.19 -7.94
CA ARG A 52 21.33 -4.98 -6.85
C ARG A 52 20.47 -4.12 -5.94
N PHE A 53 19.18 -4.40 -5.92
CA PHE A 53 18.19 -3.76 -5.07
C PHE A 53 17.58 -4.75 -4.09
N GLY A 54 16.87 -4.21 -3.11
CA GLY A 54 16.06 -4.96 -2.16
C GLY A 54 15.01 -4.09 -1.51
N ALA A 55 14.26 -4.70 -0.59
CA ALA A 55 13.32 -4.03 0.28
C ALA A 55 13.76 -4.19 1.72
N TRP A 56 13.75 -3.09 2.49
CA TRP A 56 13.71 -3.17 3.94
C TRP A 56 12.26 -2.97 4.38
N VAL A 57 11.73 -3.90 5.18
CA VAL A 57 10.32 -3.90 5.60
C VAL A 57 10.19 -4.27 7.07
N TYR A 58 9.28 -3.61 7.77
CA TYR A 58 9.00 -3.87 9.17
C TYR A 58 7.50 -3.86 9.47
N ALA A 59 7.13 -4.48 10.59
CA ALA A 59 5.79 -4.51 11.13
C ALA A 59 5.81 -4.07 12.60
N ILE A 60 4.80 -3.31 13.01
CA ILE A 60 4.49 -2.95 14.40
C ILE A 60 3.31 -3.83 14.81
N CYS A 61 3.46 -4.55 15.91
CA CYS A 61 2.51 -5.56 16.33
C CYS A 61 1.91 -5.21 17.70
N SER A 62 0.60 -5.46 17.87
CA SER A 62 -0.12 -5.25 19.12
C SER A 62 -0.99 -6.46 19.46
N ASN A 63 -1.57 -6.47 20.67
CA ASN A 63 -2.74 -7.32 20.90
C ASN A 63 -3.87 -6.92 19.92
N PRO A 64 -4.79 -7.84 19.57
CA PRO A 64 -5.96 -7.49 18.76
C PRO A 64 -6.77 -6.37 19.43
N ILE A 65 -7.12 -5.33 18.67
CA ILE A 65 -7.85 -4.15 19.17
C ILE A 65 -9.17 -3.88 18.42
N GLY A 66 -9.94 -4.91 18.06
CA GLY A 66 -11.15 -4.70 17.24
C GLY A 66 -10.82 -4.08 15.88
N GLN A 67 -9.83 -4.66 15.20
CA GLN A 67 -9.28 -4.13 13.95
C GLN A 67 -10.18 -4.46 12.76
N HIS A 68 -10.39 -3.48 11.91
CA HIS A 68 -11.08 -3.59 10.63
C HIS A 68 -10.09 -3.30 9.50
N VAL A 69 -9.98 -4.22 8.56
CA VAL A 69 -9.31 -3.94 7.29
C VAL A 69 -10.37 -3.41 6.35
N VAL A 70 -10.14 -2.21 5.82
CA VAL A 70 -10.92 -1.66 4.71
C VAL A 70 -10.03 -1.53 3.49
N SER A 71 -10.60 -1.76 2.32
CA SER A 71 -9.90 -1.65 1.06
C SER A 71 -10.83 -1.22 -0.06
N ALA A 72 -10.26 -0.60 -1.08
CA ALA A 72 -10.96 -0.27 -2.31
C ALA A 72 -9.98 -0.25 -3.49
N ASP A 73 -10.48 -0.63 -4.65
CA ASP A 73 -9.79 -0.50 -5.93
C ASP A 73 -10.32 0.75 -6.64
N SER A 74 -9.44 1.47 -7.34
CA SER A 74 -9.87 2.47 -8.31
C SER A 74 -10.54 1.78 -9.50
N VAL A 75 -11.17 2.59 -10.35
CA VAL A 75 -11.49 2.14 -11.70
C VAL A 75 -10.21 1.72 -12.43
N GLU A 76 -10.33 0.78 -13.36
CA GLU A 76 -9.27 0.44 -14.31
C GLU A 76 -9.30 1.47 -15.43
N SER A 77 -8.16 2.16 -15.63
CA SER A 77 -8.01 3.12 -16.72
C SER A 77 -6.54 3.35 -17.06
N SER A 78 -6.29 3.79 -18.29
CA SER A 78 -4.97 4.21 -18.80
C SER A 78 -4.61 5.67 -18.47
N ILE A 79 -5.11 6.21 -17.35
CA ILE A 79 -4.82 7.56 -16.87
C ILE A 79 -4.48 7.53 -15.38
N ASN A 80 -4.14 8.68 -14.80
CA ASN A 80 -3.89 8.78 -13.36
C ASN A 80 -5.08 8.27 -12.53
N ASN A 81 -4.83 7.24 -11.73
CA ASN A 81 -5.84 6.59 -10.91
C ASN A 81 -5.70 6.98 -9.44
N GLY A 82 -6.85 7.10 -8.77
CA GLY A 82 -6.93 7.35 -7.34
C GLY A 82 -8.20 6.78 -6.72
N VAL A 83 -8.12 6.43 -5.44
CA VAL A 83 -9.23 5.88 -4.69
C VAL A 83 -9.12 6.26 -3.22
N SER A 84 -10.28 6.47 -2.60
CA SER A 84 -10.41 6.71 -1.16
C SER A 84 -11.26 5.61 -0.54
N VAL A 85 -10.89 5.14 0.66
CA VAL A 85 -11.70 4.22 1.46
C VAL A 85 -11.80 4.67 2.91
N ALA A 86 -13.04 4.76 3.41
CA ALA A 86 -13.32 5.21 4.75
C ALA A 86 -13.25 4.06 5.77
N CYS A 87 -12.75 4.39 6.96
CA CYS A 87 -12.89 3.55 8.14
C CYS A 87 -14.36 3.51 8.60
N PRO A 88 -14.82 2.38 9.18
CA PRO A 88 -16.14 2.30 9.79
C PRO A 88 -16.37 3.38 10.85
N ALA A 89 -17.63 3.78 11.02
CA ALA A 89 -18.02 4.74 12.06
C ALA A 89 -17.52 4.28 13.45
N GLY A 90 -16.98 5.22 14.23
CA GLY A 90 -16.41 4.92 15.55
C GLY A 90 -14.99 4.35 15.54
N THR A 91 -14.34 4.25 14.38
CA THR A 91 -12.93 3.82 14.27
C THR A 91 -12.07 4.90 13.62
N LYS A 92 -10.75 4.84 13.86
CA LYS A 92 -9.73 5.69 13.27
C LYS A 92 -8.69 4.87 12.53
N VAL A 93 -8.01 5.50 11.59
CA VAL A 93 -6.89 4.90 10.87
C VAL A 93 -5.71 4.74 11.82
N HIS A 94 -5.24 3.51 12.00
CA HIS A 94 -3.94 3.23 12.63
C HIS A 94 -2.85 3.05 11.58
N ARG A 95 -3.24 2.79 10.33
CA ARG A 95 -2.37 2.34 9.25
C ARG A 95 -2.99 2.58 7.89
N VAL A 96 -2.15 2.95 6.93
CA VAL A 96 -2.50 2.98 5.51
C VAL A 96 -1.51 2.17 4.68
N GLY A 97 -1.93 1.78 3.50
CA GLY A 97 -1.02 1.42 2.43
C GLY A 97 -1.71 1.39 1.09
N ALA A 98 -0.90 1.16 0.07
CA ALA A 98 -1.33 1.14 -1.31
C ALA A 98 -0.48 0.17 -2.11
N PHE A 99 -1.04 -0.31 -3.20
CA PHE A 99 -0.27 -0.87 -4.30
C PHE A 99 -0.95 -0.54 -5.61
N ILE A 100 -0.17 -0.36 -6.65
CA ILE A 100 -0.69 -0.43 -8.02
C ILE A 100 -0.87 -1.92 -8.32
N ASN A 101 -1.92 -2.32 -9.01
CA ASN A 101 -2.12 -3.73 -9.36
C ASN A 101 -1.95 -3.92 -10.86
N LEU A 102 -1.02 -4.80 -11.23
CA LEU A 102 -0.69 -5.15 -12.60
C LEU A 102 -0.22 -6.60 -12.64
N GLY A 103 -0.71 -7.37 -13.61
CA GLY A 103 -0.06 -8.62 -13.99
C GLY A 103 1.34 -8.30 -14.50
N PHE A 104 2.36 -8.59 -13.69
CA PHE A 104 3.81 -8.61 -13.95
C PHE A 104 4.31 -7.93 -15.24
N GLU A 105 5.09 -6.84 -15.08
CA GLU A 105 5.91 -6.08 -16.07
C GLU A 105 5.69 -4.54 -16.10
N PRO A 106 4.49 -3.97 -15.86
CA PRO A 106 4.27 -2.55 -16.16
C PRO A 106 4.55 -1.57 -15.02
N TRP A 107 5.22 -2.05 -13.99
CA TRP A 107 5.62 -1.26 -12.83
C TRP A 107 6.55 -0.10 -13.16
N ARG A 108 7.22 -0.13 -14.32
CA ARG A 108 8.26 0.82 -14.70
C ARG A 108 7.67 2.21 -14.91
N HIS A 109 6.52 2.30 -15.58
CA HIS A 109 5.87 3.57 -15.89
C HIS A 109 4.96 4.09 -14.79
N LEU A 110 4.62 3.30 -13.76
CA LEU A 110 3.61 3.69 -12.77
C LEU A 110 4.22 4.00 -11.41
N HIS A 111 3.77 5.09 -10.79
CA HIS A 111 4.32 5.57 -9.52
C HIS A 111 3.20 5.94 -8.54
N LEU A 112 3.30 5.43 -7.32
CA LEU A 112 2.49 5.89 -6.19
C LEU A 112 2.93 7.30 -5.80
N ASN A 113 2.00 8.26 -5.87
CA ASN A 113 2.27 9.67 -5.58
C ASN A 113 1.74 10.10 -4.23
N ARG A 114 0.64 9.46 -3.82
CA ARG A 114 -0.04 9.82 -2.58
C ARG A 114 -0.52 8.54 -1.91
N VAL A 115 -0.14 8.42 -0.66
CA VAL A 115 -0.79 7.53 0.31
C VAL A 115 -1.02 8.39 1.54
N GLY A 116 -2.18 9.06 1.55
CA GLY A 116 -2.55 10.07 2.52
C GLY A 116 -3.72 9.62 3.39
N LEU A 117 -3.90 10.32 4.51
CA LEU A 117 -5.08 10.16 5.35
C LEU A 117 -6.13 11.20 4.93
N PHE A 118 -7.42 10.88 5.02
CA PHE A 118 -8.49 11.84 4.71
C PHE A 118 -9.62 11.90 5.75
N GLY A 119 -10.41 12.98 5.65
CA GLY A 119 -11.60 13.31 6.45
C GLY A 119 -11.30 13.97 7.81
N PRO A 120 -12.29 14.11 8.72
CA PRO A 120 -12.17 14.94 9.93
C PRO A 120 -11.01 14.51 10.83
N GLY A 121 -10.08 15.44 11.09
CA GLY A 121 -8.86 15.17 11.86
C GLY A 121 -7.84 14.27 11.14
N ALA A 122 -7.99 14.06 9.83
CA ALA A 122 -7.12 13.26 8.98
C ALA A 122 -6.90 11.82 9.47
N LEU A 123 -7.93 11.16 10.01
CA LEU A 123 -7.84 9.77 10.51
C LEU A 123 -9.11 8.94 10.23
N SER A 124 -9.98 9.38 9.32
CA SER A 124 -11.22 8.64 9.00
C SER A 124 -11.11 7.73 7.78
N GLY A 125 -9.98 7.71 7.10
CA GLY A 125 -9.75 6.83 5.96
C GLY A 125 -8.41 7.07 5.29
N VAL A 126 -8.17 6.34 4.21
CA VAL A 126 -6.99 6.48 3.35
C VAL A 126 -7.38 6.95 1.96
N ASP A 127 -6.59 7.87 1.43
CA ASP A 127 -6.69 8.37 0.07
C ASP A 127 -5.38 8.07 -0.67
N VAL A 128 -5.51 7.38 -1.79
CA VAL A 128 -4.38 6.90 -2.59
C VAL A 128 -4.49 7.48 -3.99
N ALA A 129 -3.35 7.91 -4.54
CA ALA A 129 -3.23 8.22 -5.95
C ALA A 129 -1.91 7.72 -6.51
N ALA A 130 -1.95 7.30 -7.76
CA ALA A 130 -0.79 7.00 -8.58
C ALA A 130 -0.93 7.69 -9.94
N HIS A 131 0.18 7.77 -10.65
CA HIS A 131 0.24 8.31 -12.00
C HIS A 131 1.18 7.50 -12.86
N GLU A 132 0.99 7.66 -14.16
CA GLU A 132 1.98 7.28 -15.14
C GLU A 132 3.11 8.31 -15.18
N ASP A 133 4.29 7.85 -15.51
CA ASP A 133 5.45 8.69 -15.79
C ASP A 133 5.32 9.38 -17.16
N GLN A 134 6.37 10.09 -17.59
CA GLN A 134 6.33 10.85 -18.85
C GLN A 134 6.33 9.97 -20.10
N THR A 135 6.71 8.70 -19.98
CA THR A 135 6.73 7.76 -21.10
C THR A 135 5.41 7.00 -21.24
N GLY A 136 4.61 6.96 -20.18
CA GLY A 136 3.23 6.48 -20.18
C GLY A 136 3.12 4.97 -20.16
N TYR A 137 1.95 4.46 -19.78
CA TYR A 137 1.63 3.04 -19.84
C TYR A 137 0.45 2.81 -20.80
N ALA A 138 0.58 1.78 -21.66
CA ALA A 138 -0.36 1.59 -22.77
C ALA A 138 -1.65 0.87 -22.39
N ASP A 139 -1.65 0.11 -21.29
CA ASP A 139 -2.81 -0.67 -20.85
C ASP A 139 -3.51 -0.05 -19.65
N ASP A 140 -4.73 -0.50 -19.38
CA ASP A 140 -5.48 -0.11 -18.19
C ASP A 140 -4.84 -0.69 -16.92
N TRP A 141 -4.91 0.09 -15.85
CA TRP A 141 -4.39 -0.26 -14.54
C TRP A 141 -5.25 0.33 -13.44
N HIS A 142 -5.12 -0.19 -12.22
CA HIS A 142 -5.81 0.36 -11.05
C HIS A 142 -4.88 0.46 -9.84
N VAL A 143 -5.27 1.32 -8.90
CA VAL A 143 -4.66 1.37 -7.57
C VAL A 143 -5.56 0.70 -6.55
N HIS A 144 -4.95 -0.04 -5.65
CA HIS A 144 -5.59 -0.60 -4.47
C HIS A 144 -5.17 0.20 -3.25
N ALA A 145 -6.15 0.74 -2.52
CA ALA A 145 -5.95 1.37 -1.22
C ALA A 145 -6.40 0.41 -0.11
N TYR A 146 -5.70 0.44 1.02
CA TYR A 146 -6.18 -0.20 2.23
C TYR A 146 -5.82 0.57 3.49
N ALA A 147 -6.63 0.40 4.53
CA ALA A 147 -6.36 0.89 5.87
C ALA A 147 -6.67 -0.17 6.93
N ILE A 148 -5.93 -0.13 8.03
CA ILE A 148 -6.31 -0.83 9.27
C ILE A 148 -6.90 0.21 10.20
N CYS A 149 -8.17 0.01 10.54
CA CYS A 149 -8.94 0.87 11.40
C CYS A 149 -9.19 0.17 12.74
N ALA A 150 -9.21 0.92 13.83
CA ALA A 150 -9.62 0.42 15.14
C ALA A 150 -10.23 1.57 15.96
N PRO A 151 -10.99 1.29 17.04
CA PRO A 151 -11.61 2.31 17.89
C PRO A 151 -10.62 3.34 18.44
#